data_AF-A0A6L7NM73-F1
#
_entry.id   AF-A0A6L7NM73-F1
#
_cell.length_a   1.000
_cell.length_b   1.000
_cell.length_c   1.000
_cell.angle_alpha   90.00
_cell.angle_beta   90.00
_cell.angle_gamma   90.00
#
_symmetry.space_group_name_H-M   'P 1'
#
loop_
_entity.id
_entity.type
_entity.pdbx_description
1 polymer ?
#
loop_
_entity_poly.entity_id
_entity_poly.type
_entity_poly.pdbx_seq_one_letter_code
_entity_poly.pdbx_strand_id
1 'polypeptide(L)'
;MVVSAREITQSRALVTRARAIDFAERVRDEPSCEPVTLDLSGVEALAPSFFDELLGLISELSGHPVRTITIKNAPRPLADKDRRVASGRGAQIRETGDSEWEIRLPASAPA
;
A
#
# COMPACT_ATOMS: atom_id res chain seq x y z
N MET A 1 -4.64 -3.65 -11.71
CA MET A 1 -5.54 -4.25 -10.67
C MET A 1 -6.06 -3.20 -9.67
N VAL A 2 -7.32 -3.30 -9.22
CA VAL A 2 -7.87 -2.51 -8.08
C VAL A 2 -8.27 -3.47 -6.96
N VAL A 3 -7.79 -3.23 -5.74
CA VAL A 3 -8.17 -3.96 -4.53
C VAL A 3 -8.88 -2.99 -3.60
N SER A 4 -10.16 -3.24 -3.31
CA SER A 4 -10.91 -2.40 -2.38
C SER A 4 -10.65 -2.84 -0.94
N ALA A 5 -10.44 -1.87 -0.04
CA ALA A 5 -10.37 -2.12 1.39
C ALA A 5 -11.63 -2.85 1.91
N ARG A 6 -12.80 -2.63 1.27
CA ARG A 6 -14.06 -3.30 1.64
C ARG A 6 -14.05 -4.80 1.33
N GLU A 7 -13.30 -5.21 0.31
CA GLU A 7 -13.13 -6.62 -0.05
C GLU A 7 -12.12 -7.32 0.87
N ILE A 8 -11.29 -6.55 1.57
CA ILE A 8 -10.30 -7.02 2.55
C ILE A 8 -10.92 -7.04 3.94
N THR A 9 -11.75 -6.04 4.26
CA THR A 9 -12.36 -5.90 5.57
C THR A 9 -13.68 -5.14 5.55
N GLN A 10 -14.61 -5.51 6.42
CA GLN A 10 -15.81 -4.72 6.71
C GLN A 10 -15.56 -3.56 7.69
N SER A 11 -14.32 -3.43 8.20
CA SER A 11 -13.98 -2.46 9.23
C SER A 11 -13.62 -1.10 8.64
N ARG A 12 -14.14 -0.05 9.27
CA ARG A 12 -13.89 1.35 8.89
C ARG A 12 -12.52 1.87 9.35
N ALA A 13 -11.74 1.09 10.09
CA ALA A 13 -10.41 1.49 10.54
C ALA A 13 -9.39 0.41 10.20
N LEU A 14 -8.36 0.71 9.39
CA LEU A 14 -7.29 -0.21 9.05
C LEU A 14 -6.19 -0.16 10.12
N VAL A 15 -6.26 -1.09 11.06
CA VAL A 15 -5.45 -1.09 12.30
C VAL A 15 -4.65 -2.38 12.55
N THR A 16 -4.82 -3.44 11.75
CA THR A 16 -4.24 -4.77 12.06
C THR A 16 -3.43 -5.37 10.91
N ARG A 17 -2.35 -6.08 11.27
CA ARG A 17 -1.49 -6.91 10.40
C ARG A 17 -2.20 -7.89 9.51
N ALA A 18 -3.21 -8.58 10.03
CA ALA A 18 -3.96 -9.58 9.27
C ALA A 18 -4.51 -9.01 7.94
N ARG A 19 -4.95 -7.75 7.95
CA ARG A 19 -5.53 -7.09 6.77
C ARG A 19 -4.47 -6.63 5.77
N ALA A 20 -3.25 -6.35 6.24
CA ALA A 20 -2.13 -6.06 5.36
C ALA A 20 -1.68 -7.34 4.63
N ILE A 21 -1.75 -8.50 5.30
CA ILE A 21 -1.47 -9.81 4.71
C ILE A 21 -2.47 -10.12 3.60
N ASP A 22 -3.78 -10.00 3.86
CA ASP A 22 -4.82 -10.25 2.86
C ASP A 22 -4.65 -9.37 1.60
N PHE A 23 -4.22 -8.12 1.77
CA PHE A 23 -3.87 -7.26 0.63
C PHE A 23 -2.64 -7.80 -0.11
N ALA A 24 -1.55 -8.08 0.60
CA ALA A 24 -0.29 -8.49 0.01
C ALA A 24 -0.40 -9.83 -0.73
N GLU A 25 -1.22 -10.77 -0.24
CA GLU A 25 -1.53 -12.03 -0.93
C GLU A 25 -2.23 -11.77 -2.26
N ARG A 26 -3.24 -10.89 -2.29
CA ARG A 26 -3.89 -10.48 -3.55
C ARG A 26 -2.95 -9.81 -4.53
N VAL A 27 -2.02 -8.99 -4.03
CA VAL A 27 -0.98 -8.38 -4.87
C VAL A 27 0.00 -9.42 -5.40
N ARG A 28 0.34 -10.43 -4.60
CA ARG A 28 1.24 -11.54 -5.00
C ARG A 28 0.61 -12.41 -6.09
N ASP A 29 -0.70 -12.61 -6.03
CA ASP A 29 -1.43 -13.43 -6.99
C ASP A 29 -1.71 -12.70 -8.32
N GLU A 30 -1.36 -11.41 -8.43
CA GLU A 30 -1.54 -10.60 -9.63
C GLU A 30 -0.33 -10.75 -10.57
N PRO A 31 -0.46 -11.51 -11.68
CA PRO A 31 0.69 -11.85 -12.53
C PRO A 31 1.17 -10.69 -13.42
N SER A 32 0.55 -9.51 -13.36
CA SER A 32 0.80 -8.41 -14.29
C SER A 32 1.73 -7.31 -13.73
N CYS A 33 2.44 -6.63 -14.62
CA CYS A 33 3.18 -5.37 -14.33
C CYS A 33 2.26 -4.17 -14.10
N GLU A 34 0.95 -4.37 -13.95
CA GLU A 34 0.04 -3.24 -13.86
C GLU A 34 0.17 -2.51 -12.52
N PRO A 35 -0.09 -1.19 -12.51
CA PRO A 35 -0.28 -0.45 -11.27
C PRO A 35 -1.35 -1.11 -10.41
N VAL A 36 -1.04 -1.31 -9.13
CA VAL A 36 -1.98 -1.81 -8.14
C VAL A 36 -2.63 -0.61 -7.46
N THR A 37 -3.95 -0.57 -7.43
CA THR A 37 -4.68 0.45 -6.68
C THR A 37 -5.26 -0.13 -5.41
N LEU A 38 -4.96 0.45 -4.25
CA LEU A 38 -5.65 0.21 -2.99
C LEU A 38 -6.69 1.30 -2.78
N ASP A 39 -7.98 0.94 -2.91
CA ASP A 39 -9.07 1.88 -2.68
C ASP A 39 -9.54 1.83 -1.22
N LEU A 40 -9.32 2.92 -0.49
CA LEU A 40 -9.69 3.07 0.92
C LEU A 40 -11.09 3.67 1.14
N SER A 41 -11.97 3.65 0.13
CA SER A 41 -13.34 4.16 0.22
C SER A 41 -14.13 3.60 1.42
N GLY A 42 -14.47 4.48 2.37
CA GLY A 42 -15.21 4.14 3.58
C GLY A 42 -14.33 3.74 4.77
N VAL A 43 -13.00 3.77 4.61
CA VAL A 43 -12.04 3.77 5.72
C VAL A 43 -11.97 5.17 6.30
N GLU A 44 -12.17 5.29 7.59
CA GLU A 44 -12.12 6.54 8.36
C GLU A 44 -10.76 6.74 9.04
N ALA A 45 -9.98 5.66 9.23
CA ALA A 45 -8.69 5.73 9.90
C ALA A 45 -7.69 4.70 9.36
N LEU A 46 -6.44 5.14 9.21
CA LEU A 46 -5.29 4.31 8.82
C LEU A 46 -4.22 4.41 9.89
N ALA A 47 -3.94 3.29 10.57
CA ALA A 47 -2.87 3.23 11.56
C ALA A 47 -1.49 3.25 10.87
N PRO A 48 -0.48 3.93 11.46
CA PRO A 48 0.90 3.86 10.95
C PRO A 48 1.46 2.43 10.92
N SER A 49 1.07 1.57 11.87
CA SER A 49 1.49 0.16 11.92
C SER A 49 0.97 -0.62 10.72
N PHE A 50 -0.29 -0.44 10.34
CA PHE A 50 -0.85 -1.06 9.13
C PHE A 50 -0.06 -0.62 7.89
N PHE A 51 0.26 0.68 7.81
CA PHE A 51 1.01 1.22 6.68
C PHE A 51 2.44 0.67 6.59
N ASP A 52 3.13 0.54 7.73
CA ASP A 52 4.46 -0.09 7.78
C ASP A 52 4.40 -1.58 7.40
N GLU A 53 3.41 -2.32 7.90
CA GLU A 53 3.23 -3.74 7.57
C GLU A 53 2.88 -3.96 6.11
N LEU A 54 2.01 -3.11 5.54
CA LEU A 54 1.67 -3.11 4.13
C LEU A 54 2.93 -2.96 3.28
N LEU A 55 3.75 -1.95 3.57
CA LEU A 55 5.01 -1.73 2.87
C LEU A 55 6.01 -2.87 3.07
N GLY A 56 6.08 -3.44 4.28
CA GLY A 56 6.92 -4.60 4.58
C GLY A 56 6.55 -5.80 3.72
N LEU A 57 5.27 -6.19 3.71
CA LEU A 57 4.78 -7.33 2.94
C LEU A 57 4.96 -7.14 1.43
N ILE A 58 4.79 -5.91 0.94
CA ILE A 58 4.99 -5.57 -0.46
C ILE A 58 6.49 -5.58 -0.82
N SER A 59 7.37 -5.15 0.10
CA SER A 59 8.82 -5.26 -0.10
C SER A 59 9.30 -6.71 -0.13
N GLU A 60 8.60 -7.62 0.56
CA GLU A 60 8.83 -9.07 0.51
C GLU A 60 8.38 -9.69 -0.84
N LEU A 61 7.62 -8.97 -1.66
CA LEU A 61 7.34 -9.35 -3.05
C LEU A 61 8.55 -9.10 -3.96
N SER A 62 9.77 -9.26 -3.45
CA SER A 62 11.02 -9.03 -4.18
C SER A 62 11.07 -9.89 -5.45
N GLY A 63 11.04 -9.24 -6.62
CA GLY A 63 10.98 -9.91 -7.93
C GLY A 63 9.60 -9.85 -8.60
N HIS A 64 8.59 -9.38 -7.89
CA HIS A 64 7.27 -9.11 -8.45
C HIS A 64 7.32 -7.89 -9.40
N PRO A 65 6.58 -7.92 -10.51
CA PRO A 65 6.60 -6.85 -11.50
C PRO A 65 5.95 -5.54 -11.03
N VAL A 66 5.16 -5.57 -9.95
CA VAL A 66 4.50 -4.40 -9.39
C VAL A 66 5.55 -3.44 -8.81
N ARG A 67 5.65 -2.25 -9.42
CA ARG A 67 6.57 -1.18 -8.99
C ARG A 67 5.86 0.04 -8.40
N THR A 68 4.57 0.18 -8.70
CA THR A 68 3.79 1.35 -8.31
C THR A 68 2.48 0.90 -7.69
N ILE A 69 2.17 1.48 -6.53
CA ILE A 69 0.92 1.28 -5.83
C ILE A 69 0.27 2.63 -5.60
N THR A 70 -0.97 2.76 -6.04
CA THR A 70 -1.78 3.96 -5.83
C THR A 70 -2.75 3.70 -4.69
N ILE A 71 -2.70 4.49 -3.64
CA ILE A 71 -3.72 4.52 -2.59
C ILE A 71 -4.73 5.60 -2.97
N LYS A 72 -5.99 5.23 -3.14
CA LYS A 72 -7.10 6.15 -3.40
C LYS A 72 -7.96 6.33 -2.16
N ASN A 73 -8.59 7.50 -2.05
CA ASN A 73 -9.49 7.85 -0.95
C ASN A 73 -8.82 7.70 0.42
N ALA A 74 -7.54 8.12 0.52
CA ALA A 74 -6.81 8.12 1.77
C ALA A 74 -7.59 8.91 2.84
N PRO A 75 -7.74 8.38 4.08
CA PRO A 75 -8.60 9.00 5.10
C PRO A 75 -8.04 10.32 5.66
N ARG A 76 -6.81 10.69 5.29
CA ARG A 76 -6.11 11.90 5.73
C ARG A 76 -5.04 12.28 4.71
N PRO A 77 -4.49 13.50 4.79
CA PRO A 77 -3.28 13.85 4.07
C PRO A 77 -2.07 12.99 4.48
N LEU A 78 -1.14 12.86 3.56
CA LEU A 78 0.14 12.18 3.72
C LEU A 78 0.99 12.94 4.73
N ALA A 79 1.35 12.28 5.82
CA ALA A 79 2.15 12.89 6.87
C ALA A 79 3.62 12.51 6.75
N ASP A 80 4.51 13.31 7.34
CA ASP A 80 5.95 13.05 7.34
C ASP A 80 6.32 11.70 7.95
N LYS A 81 5.54 11.22 8.93
CA LYS A 81 5.73 9.88 9.51
C LYS A 81 5.58 8.77 8.47
N ASP A 82 4.63 8.91 7.53
CA ASP A 82 4.38 7.90 6.50
C ASP A 82 5.53 7.93 5.48
N ARG A 83 6.04 9.12 5.15
CA ARG A 83 7.24 9.28 4.31
C ARG A 83 8.47 8.62 4.93
N ARG A 84 8.67 8.78 6.24
CA ARG A 84 9.77 8.15 6.97
C ARG A 84 9.64 6.62 6.98
N VAL A 85 8.43 6.11 7.20
CA VAL A 85 8.16 4.66 7.14
C VAL A 85 8.45 4.12 5.74
N ALA A 86 7.93 4.77 4.69
CA ALA A 86 8.20 4.38 3.29
C ALA A 86 9.71 4.38 2.99
N SER A 87 10.40 5.46 3.34
CA SER A 87 11.85 5.58 3.12
C SER A 87 12.63 4.53 3.90
N GLY A 88 12.23 4.18 5.12
CA GLY A 88 12.86 3.13 5.92
C GLY A 88 12.72 1.73 5.28
N ARG A 89 11.74 1.55 4.40
CA ARG A 89 11.51 0.34 3.58
C ARG A 89 12.09 0.45 2.16
N GLY A 90 12.82 1.52 1.86
CA GLY A 90 13.38 1.78 0.51
C GLY A 90 12.34 2.21 -0.53
N ALA A 91 11.10 2.50 -0.12
CA ALA A 91 10.05 3.00 -0.99
C ALA A 91 9.98 4.54 -0.98
N GLN A 92 9.48 5.11 -2.07
CA GLN A 92 9.15 6.54 -2.15
C GLN A 92 7.63 6.69 -2.11
N ILE A 93 7.13 7.64 -1.33
CA ILE A 93 5.70 7.98 -1.30
C ILE A 93 5.49 9.47 -1.54
N ARG A 94 4.48 9.79 -2.35
CA ARG A 94 4.06 11.17 -2.64
C ARG A 94 2.54 11.27 -2.75
N GLU A 95 2.00 12.45 -2.50
CA GLU A 95 0.63 12.77 -2.88
C GLU A 95 0.58 13.13 -4.36
N THR A 96 -0.40 12.59 -5.08
CA THR A 96 -0.61 12.82 -6.52
C THR A 96 -1.91 13.55 -6.82
N GLY A 97 -2.80 13.67 -5.84
CA GLY A 97 -4.07 14.38 -5.94
C GLY A 97 -4.81 14.41 -4.61
N ASP A 98 -6.06 14.86 -4.64
CA ASP A 98 -6.92 14.90 -3.45
C ASP A 98 -7.14 13.49 -2.90
N SER A 99 -6.59 13.23 -1.71
CA SER A 99 -6.66 11.93 -1.04
C SER A 99 -6.06 10.77 -1.86
N GLU A 100 -5.11 11.05 -2.74
CA GLU A 100 -4.40 10.04 -3.53
C GLU A 100 -2.91 10.03 -3.23
N TRP A 101 -2.38 8.86 -2.87
CA TRP A 101 -0.96 8.65 -2.63
C TRP A 101 -0.39 7.67 -3.65
N GLU A 102 0.79 7.97 -4.17
CA GLU A 102 1.55 7.07 -5.03
C GLU A 102 2.78 6.57 -4.26
N ILE A 103 2.90 5.25 -4.16
CA ILE A 103 4.04 4.55 -3.57
C ILE A 103 4.82 3.91 -4.72
N ARG A 104 6.10 4.25 -4.81
CA ARG A 104 7.06 3.62 -5.72
C ARG A 104 7.98 2.74 -4.92
N LEU A 105 7.99 1.46 -5.29
CA LEU A 105 8.85 0.46 -4.69
C LEU A 105 10.23 0.50 -5.35
N PRO A 106 11.29 0.14 -4.63
CA PRO A 106 12.60 0.04 -5.24
C PRO A 106 12.57 -0.98 -6.38
N ALA A 107 13.31 -0.70 -7.44
CA ALA A 107 13.62 -1.73 -8.43
C ALA A 107 14.38 -2.85 -7.70
N SER A 108 13.94 -4.10 -7.85
CA SER A 108 14.68 -5.24 -7.33
C SER A 108 16.09 -5.14 -7.91
N ALA A 109 17.11 -5.11 -7.05
CA ALA A 109 18.48 -5.24 -7.54
C ALA A 109 18.56 -6.55 -8.35
N PRO A 110 19.17 -6.54 -9.54
CA PRO A 110 19.48 -7.80 -10.21
C PRO A 110 20.34 -8.63 -9.25
N ALA A 111 19.91 -9.88 -9.03
CA ALA A 111 20.68 -10.87 -8.29
C ALA A 111 22.02 -11.16 -8.99
#